data_AF-A0AAD4EMA1-F1
#
_entry.id   AF-A0AAD4EMA1-F1
#
_cell.length_a   1.000
_cell.length_b   1.000
_cell.length_c   1.000
_cell.angle_alpha   90.00
_cell.angle_beta   90.00
_cell.angle_gamma   90.00
#
_symmetry.space_group_name_H-M   'P 1'
#
loop_
_entity.id
_entity.type
_entity.pdbx_description
1 polymer ?
#
loop_
_entity_poly.entity_id
_entity_poly.type
_entity_poly.pdbx_seq_one_letter_code
_entity_poly.pdbx_strand_id
1 'polypeptide(L)'
;MSNKVTHFSTVINPESQSDSSDGTLLQRILLMVCFSGQLPKQTVRQKNIPVHISVSVAEEYGPFTSPVMEAISVDLCSTRSNSPLMDDSTPSQANNNLSSQADDIIPFLPLQRIFNYINPMEWATLSKEIKEWLVNDVDTRSQLWTWGCDAFWLTFVAAYPLFPRGKWPMWDPRIPVEGTFIQEWLGRSNDIDAMKLEGEHSLVALLNDIRAEFNRHTVLFHPLPLLAVD
;
A
#
# COMPACT_ATOMS: atom_id res chain seq x y z
N MET A 1 1.08 -18.16 8.41
CA MET A 1 -0.39 -18.05 8.37
C MET A 1 -0.72 -17.17 7.18
N SER A 2 -1.51 -17.68 6.22
CA SER A 2 -1.85 -16.94 5.00
C SER A 2 -2.72 -15.72 5.34
N ASN A 3 -2.30 -14.52 4.90
CA ASN A 3 -3.15 -13.34 4.90
C ASN A 3 -4.31 -13.61 3.95
N LYS A 4 -5.44 -14.01 4.51
CA LYS A 4 -6.62 -14.36 3.75
C LYS A 4 -7.31 -13.07 3.32
N VAL A 5 -6.93 -12.56 2.15
CA VAL A 5 -7.68 -11.48 1.49
C VAL A 5 -9.03 -12.07 1.09
N THR A 6 -10.10 -11.48 1.61
CA THR A 6 -11.45 -11.90 1.23
C THR A 6 -11.85 -11.11 -0.01
N HIS A 7 -11.94 -11.79 -1.14
CA HIS A 7 -12.37 -11.20 -2.40
C HIS A 7 -13.89 -11.32 -2.54
N PHE A 8 -14.56 -10.18 -2.74
CA PHE A 8 -15.96 -10.12 -3.12
C PHE A 8 -16.06 -9.50 -4.51
N SER A 9 -16.81 -10.13 -5.40
CA SER A 9 -17.11 -9.61 -6.74
C SER A 9 -18.59 -9.79 -7.03
N THR A 10 -19.18 -8.79 -7.67
CA THR A 10 -20.57 -8.81 -8.12
C THR A 10 -20.63 -8.19 -9.51
N VAL A 11 -21.47 -8.76 -10.37
CA VAL A 11 -21.74 -8.21 -11.71
C VAL A 11 -23.07 -7.46 -11.63
N ILE A 12 -23.07 -6.21 -12.10
CA ILE A 12 -24.25 -5.34 -12.12
C ILE A 12 -24.46 -4.92 -13.57
N ASN A 13 -25.70 -5.03 -14.04
CA ASN A 13 -26.09 -4.65 -15.39
C ASN A 13 -26.90 -3.34 -15.33
N PRO A 14 -26.30 -2.17 -15.66
CA PRO A 14 -27.04 -0.91 -15.69
C PRO A 14 -28.12 -0.93 -16.77
N GLU A 15 -29.27 -0.33 -16.46
CA GLU A 15 -30.29 -0.08 -17.48
C GLU A 15 -29.79 0.99 -18.47
N SER A 16 -30.03 0.76 -19.76
CA SER A 16 -29.77 1.75 -20.80
C SER A 16 -31.01 2.60 -21.01
N GLN A 17 -30.89 3.92 -20.87
CA GLN A 17 -31.95 4.84 -21.25
C GLN A 17 -31.70 5.29 -22.69
N SER A 18 -32.64 4.97 -23.58
CA SER A 18 -32.63 5.42 -24.97
C SER A 18 -33.26 6.80 -25.04
N ASP A 19 -32.45 7.85 -25.12
CA ASP A 19 -32.96 9.18 -25.44
C ASP A 19 -33.05 9.33 -26.97
N SER A 20 -34.22 9.72 -27.47
CA SER A 20 -34.64 9.50 -28.87
C SER A 20 -33.90 10.33 -29.94
N SER A 21 -32.74 10.91 -29.66
CA SER A 21 -31.98 11.63 -30.68
C SER A 21 -30.46 11.62 -30.59
N ASP A 22 -29.79 11.06 -29.56
CA ASP A 22 -28.32 11.21 -29.47
C ASP A 22 -27.54 10.07 -28.78
N GLY A 23 -28.10 8.87 -28.76
CA GLY A 23 -27.42 7.66 -28.27
C GLY A 23 -27.99 7.11 -26.97
N THR A 24 -27.63 5.87 -26.66
CA THR A 24 -28.02 5.20 -25.42
C THR A 24 -26.99 5.51 -24.34
N LEU A 25 -27.42 6.14 -23.25
CA LEU A 25 -26.57 6.36 -22.09
C LEU A 25 -26.84 5.26 -21.05
N LEU A 26 -25.77 4.76 -20.45
CA LEU A 26 -25.89 3.87 -19.30
C LEU A 26 -26.31 4.70 -18.08
N GLN A 27 -27.33 4.24 -17.37
CA GLN A 27 -27.74 4.87 -16.14
C GLN A 27 -26.64 4.74 -15.07
N ARG A 28 -26.44 5.80 -14.30
CA ARG A 28 -25.49 5.80 -13.18
C ARG A 28 -25.92 4.76 -12.13
N ILE A 29 -24.97 3.96 -11.67
CA ILE A 29 -25.16 2.99 -10.59
C ILE A 29 -24.63 3.58 -9.29
N LEU A 30 -25.42 3.54 -8.23
CA LEU A 30 -24.96 3.84 -6.87
C LEU A 30 -24.51 2.53 -6.19
N LEU A 31 -23.21 2.43 -5.89
CA LEU A 31 -22.63 1.30 -5.20
C LEU A 31 -22.29 1.68 -3.75
N MET A 32 -22.81 0.92 -2.80
CA MET A 32 -22.56 1.11 -1.37
C MET A 32 -21.80 -0.09 -0.82
N VAL A 33 -20.62 0.15 -0.26
CA VAL A 33 -19.81 -0.87 0.41
C VAL A 33 -19.89 -0.63 1.92
N CYS A 34 -20.38 -1.63 2.65
CA CYS A 34 -20.47 -1.58 4.10
C CYS A 34 -19.45 -2.54 4.72
N PHE A 35 -18.60 -2.02 5.60
CA PHE A 35 -17.68 -2.83 6.39
C PHE A 35 -18.30 -3.10 7.75
N SER A 36 -18.49 -4.37 8.09
CA SER A 36 -18.95 -4.79 9.41
C SER A 36 -17.86 -5.60 10.11
N GLY A 37 -17.65 -5.33 11.40
CA GLY A 37 -16.62 -5.99 12.20
C GLY A 37 -16.01 -5.08 13.26
N GLN A 38 -15.22 -5.67 14.14
CA GLN A 38 -14.40 -4.92 15.09
C GLN A 38 -12.99 -4.80 14.54
N LEU A 39 -12.53 -3.57 14.36
CA LEU A 39 -11.14 -3.32 14.05
C LEU A 39 -10.32 -3.47 15.33
N PRO A 40 -9.13 -4.08 15.27
CA PRO A 40 -8.18 -4.01 16.37
C PRO A 40 -7.98 -2.56 16.80
N LYS A 41 -7.88 -2.32 18.11
CA LYS A 41 -7.74 -0.96 18.68
C LYS A 41 -6.54 -0.19 18.10
N GLN A 42 -5.55 -0.92 17.57
CA GLN A 42 -4.38 -0.38 16.88
C GLN A 42 -4.74 0.29 15.53
N THR A 43 -5.68 -0.29 14.77
CA THR A 43 -6.12 0.22 13.45
C THR A 43 -6.97 1.48 13.55
N VAL A 44 -7.59 1.74 14.72
CA VAL A 44 -8.41 2.95 14.97
C VAL A 44 -7.57 4.24 15.00
N ARG A 45 -6.24 4.14 15.20
CA ARG A 45 -5.33 5.30 15.14
C ARG A 45 -5.08 5.78 13.72
N GLN A 46 -5.12 4.87 12.74
CA GLN A 46 -5.20 5.24 11.34
C GLN A 46 -6.63 5.72 11.08
N LYS A 47 -6.81 7.05 11.04
CA LYS A 47 -8.13 7.66 10.80
C LYS A 47 -8.78 7.18 9.49
N ASN A 48 -7.99 6.66 8.56
CA ASN A 48 -8.43 6.16 7.27
C ASN A 48 -7.93 4.73 7.09
N ILE A 49 -8.85 3.80 6.84
CA ILE A 49 -8.52 2.44 6.45
C ILE A 49 -8.44 2.44 4.92
N PRO A 50 -7.32 1.99 4.32
CA PRO A 50 -7.23 1.92 2.87
C PRO A 50 -8.23 0.88 2.35
N VAL A 51 -9.12 1.32 1.47
CA VAL A 51 -10.09 0.47 0.79
C VAL A 51 -9.77 0.50 -0.70
N HIS A 52 -9.48 -0.66 -1.27
CA HIS A 52 -9.26 -0.81 -2.71
C HIS A 52 -10.53 -1.33 -3.38
N ILE A 53 -11.02 -0.58 -4.39
CA ILE A 53 -12.19 -0.95 -5.20
C ILE A 53 -11.76 -0.90 -6.66
N SER A 54 -11.96 -2.00 -7.37
CA SER A 54 -11.73 -2.08 -8.82
C SER A 54 -13.06 -2.20 -9.55
N VAL A 55 -13.24 -1.41 -10.61
CA VAL A 55 -14.39 -1.51 -11.52
C VAL A 55 -13.85 -1.70 -12.93
N SER A 56 -14.37 -2.71 -13.62
CA SER A 56 -14.04 -3.04 -14.99
C SER A 56 -15.30 -3.19 -15.82
N VAL A 57 -15.23 -2.86 -17.10
CA VAL A 57 -16.28 -3.18 -18.07
C VAL A 57 -15.82 -4.36 -18.93
N ALA A 58 -16.74 -5.15 -19.46
CA ALA A 58 -16.38 -6.25 -20.36
C ALA A 58 -15.72 -5.70 -21.63
N GLU A 59 -14.74 -6.45 -22.16
CA GLU A 59 -13.83 -5.99 -23.22
C GLU A 59 -14.58 -5.49 -24.45
N GLU A 60 -15.70 -6.13 -24.81
CA GLU A 60 -16.57 -5.77 -25.92
C GLU A 60 -17.20 -4.37 -25.81
N TYR A 61 -17.29 -3.81 -24.58
CA TYR A 61 -17.84 -2.49 -24.33
C TYR A 61 -16.76 -1.40 -24.17
N GLY A 62 -15.49 -1.78 -24.06
CA GLY A 62 -14.37 -0.85 -23.86
C GLY A 62 -14.28 0.31 -24.87
N PRO A 63 -14.60 0.11 -26.17
CA PRO A 63 -14.60 1.22 -27.15
C PRO A 63 -15.71 2.25 -26.95
N PHE A 64 -16.78 1.90 -26.23
CA PHE A 64 -18.01 2.71 -26.14
C PHE A 64 -18.17 3.37 -24.77
N THR A 65 -17.51 2.84 -23.74
CA THR A 65 -17.63 3.35 -22.38
C THR A 65 -16.32 3.22 -21.61
N SER A 66 -16.11 4.17 -20.70
CA SER A 66 -15.05 4.12 -19.71
C SER A 66 -15.70 4.18 -18.33
N PRO A 67 -15.39 3.25 -17.41
CA PRO A 67 -15.92 3.34 -16.05
C PRO A 67 -15.37 4.61 -15.38
N VAL A 68 -16.26 5.36 -14.74
CA VAL A 68 -15.91 6.51 -13.91
C VAL A 68 -16.34 6.21 -12.48
N MET A 69 -15.41 6.32 -11.54
CA MET A 69 -15.68 6.12 -10.12
C MET A 69 -15.49 7.43 -9.36
N GLU A 70 -16.53 7.84 -8.65
CA GLU A 70 -16.50 8.98 -7.75
C GLU A 70 -16.71 8.47 -6.32
N ALA A 71 -15.77 8.76 -5.43
CA ALA A 71 -15.88 8.42 -4.02
C ALA A 71 -16.29 9.66 -3.22
N ILE A 72 -17.41 9.57 -2.50
CA ILE A 72 -17.89 10.63 -1.63
C ILE A 72 -17.79 10.12 -0.19
N SER A 73 -17.02 10.82 0.66
CA SER A 73 -17.01 10.55 2.10
C SER A 73 -18.29 11.10 2.72
N VAL A 74 -19.13 10.23 3.26
CA VAL A 74 -20.33 10.64 3.99
C VAL A 74 -20.02 10.62 5.48
N ASP A 75 -19.76 11.79 6.07
CA ASP A 75 -19.60 11.94 7.53
C ASP A 75 -20.97 11.80 8.21
N LEU A 76 -21.41 10.55 8.42
CA LEU A 76 -22.69 10.25 9.08
C LEU A 76 -22.67 10.50 10.61
N CYS A 77 -21.56 10.94 11.19
CA CYS A 77 -21.42 11.14 12.65
C CYS A 77 -21.48 12.59 13.14
N SER A 78 -21.88 13.55 12.30
CA SER A 78 -22.03 14.97 12.70
C SER A 78 -23.49 15.38 12.88
N THR A 79 -24.27 14.60 13.65
CA THR A 79 -25.56 15.07 14.19
C THR A 79 -25.98 14.23 15.40
N ARG A 80 -25.25 14.39 16.50
CA ARG A 80 -25.85 14.24 17.82
C ARG A 80 -25.83 15.59 18.51
N SER A 81 -26.75 16.44 18.06
CA SER A 81 -27.19 17.60 18.82
C SER A 81 -27.86 17.08 20.09
N ASN A 82 -27.12 17.00 21.19
CA ASN A 82 -27.70 16.84 22.52
C ASN A 82 -27.35 18.07 23.35
N SER A 83 -28.43 18.81 23.65
CA SER A 83 -28.58 19.80 24.71
C SER A 83 -27.82 19.45 25.99
N PRO A 84 -27.34 20.46 26.74
CA PRO A 84 -26.71 20.27 28.04
C PRO A 84 -27.76 19.94 29.10
N LEU A 85 -27.43 19.08 30.07
CA LEU A 85 -27.62 19.30 31.51
C LEU A 85 -27.30 18.06 32.37
N MET A 86 -26.63 18.36 33.49
CA MET A 86 -26.53 17.64 34.77
C MET A 86 -25.38 16.64 34.96
N ASP A 87 -24.28 17.18 35.51
CA ASP A 87 -23.65 16.81 36.81
C ASP A 87 -23.99 15.44 37.42
N ASP A 88 -22.97 14.64 37.77
CA ASP A 88 -22.48 14.53 39.15
C ASP A 88 -21.38 13.43 39.30
N SER A 89 -20.32 13.83 40.00
CA SER A 89 -19.24 13.14 40.73
C SER A 89 -18.87 11.64 40.52
N THR A 90 -17.58 11.37 40.22
CA THR A 90 -16.52 10.96 41.20
C THR A 90 -15.22 10.51 40.50
N PRO A 91 -14.01 10.85 41.02
CA PRO A 91 -12.74 10.42 40.44
C PRO A 91 -12.18 9.18 41.15
N SER A 92 -12.12 8.04 40.46
CA SER A 92 -11.35 6.87 40.92
C SER A 92 -10.15 6.65 40.01
N GLN A 93 -8.98 7.03 40.55
CA GLN A 93 -7.67 6.63 40.07
C GLN A 93 -7.59 5.10 40.03
N ALA A 94 -7.52 4.54 38.82
CA ALA A 94 -6.98 3.23 38.59
C ALA A 94 -5.73 3.41 37.71
N ASN A 95 -4.59 3.47 38.38
CA ASN A 95 -3.28 3.21 37.81
C ASN A 95 -3.34 1.94 36.96
N ASN A 96 -3.23 2.10 35.65
CA ASN A 96 -2.84 1.03 34.76
C ASN A 96 -1.77 1.57 33.82
N ASN A 97 -0.53 1.47 34.31
CA ASN A 97 0.67 1.15 33.55
C ASN A 97 0.68 1.67 32.11
N LEU A 98 1.25 2.87 31.94
CA LEU A 98 1.95 3.24 30.73
C LEU A 98 3.11 2.25 30.52
N SER A 99 2.84 1.08 29.93
CA SER A 99 3.90 0.37 29.23
C SER A 99 4.08 1.10 27.91
N SER A 100 5.10 1.96 27.88
CA SER A 100 5.72 2.60 26.71
C SER A 100 5.21 2.04 25.37
N GLN A 101 4.13 2.65 24.91
CA GLN A 101 3.69 2.60 23.54
C GLN A 101 4.72 3.40 22.77
N ALA A 102 5.82 2.74 22.38
CA ALA A 102 6.61 3.22 21.26
C ALA A 102 5.62 3.22 20.10
N ASP A 103 5.10 4.41 19.78
CA ASP A 103 4.29 4.63 18.59
C ASP A 103 5.04 3.97 17.42
N ASP A 104 4.32 3.18 16.61
CA ASP A 104 4.82 2.41 15.47
C ASP A 104 5.32 3.34 14.35
N ILE A 105 6.36 4.12 14.65
CA ILE A 105 7.03 5.06 13.74
C ILE A 105 7.91 4.21 12.85
N ILE A 106 7.67 4.29 11.54
CA ILE A 106 8.55 3.70 10.53
C ILE A 106 9.72 4.67 10.35
N PRO A 107 10.94 4.34 10.85
CA PRO A 107 12.00 5.31 11.06
C PRO A 107 12.60 5.86 9.76
N PHE A 108 12.41 5.15 8.65
CA PHE A 108 12.91 5.49 7.32
C PHE A 108 11.84 6.16 6.43
N LEU A 109 10.64 6.45 6.95
CA LEU A 109 9.60 7.17 6.23
C LEU A 109 9.19 8.49 6.91
N PRO A 110 8.85 9.54 6.13
CA PRO A 110 8.94 9.60 4.67
C PRO A 110 10.39 9.62 4.18
N LEU A 111 10.60 9.19 2.93
CA LEU A 111 11.90 9.35 2.29
C LEU A 111 12.30 10.82 2.24
N GLN A 112 13.59 11.09 2.40
CA GLN A 112 14.12 12.43 2.27
C GLN A 112 13.92 12.93 0.83
N ARG A 113 13.58 14.21 0.66
CA ARG A 113 13.37 14.83 -0.67
C ARG A 113 14.58 14.70 -1.60
N ILE A 114 15.76 14.53 -1.03
CA ILE A 114 17.03 14.38 -1.73
C ILE A 114 17.34 12.92 -2.14
N PHE A 115 16.48 11.96 -1.81
CA PHE A 115 16.69 10.56 -2.13
C PHE A 115 16.77 10.35 -3.64
N ASN A 116 17.95 9.99 -4.12
CA ASN A 116 18.20 9.75 -5.54
C ASN A 116 17.90 8.29 -5.88
N TYR A 117 16.69 8.03 -6.36
CA TYR A 117 16.23 6.71 -6.78
C TYR A 117 16.99 6.11 -7.98
N ILE A 118 17.80 6.90 -8.69
CA ILE A 118 18.67 6.39 -9.76
C ILE A 118 19.97 5.83 -9.16
N ASN A 119 20.37 6.28 -7.97
CA ASN A 119 21.60 5.87 -7.31
C ASN A 119 21.38 4.57 -6.51
N PRO A 120 21.99 3.43 -6.89
CA PRO A 120 21.84 2.17 -6.15
C PRO A 120 22.35 2.24 -4.71
N MET A 121 23.28 3.15 -4.40
CA MET A 121 23.80 3.32 -3.04
C MET A 121 22.77 3.90 -2.06
N GLU A 122 21.87 4.76 -2.54
CA GLU A 122 20.76 5.29 -1.76
C GLU A 122 19.78 4.16 -1.41
N TRP A 123 19.44 3.32 -2.40
CA TRP A 123 18.63 2.11 -2.18
C TRP A 123 19.30 1.12 -1.22
N ALA A 124 20.61 0.92 -1.32
CA ALA A 124 21.35 0.03 -0.43
C ALA A 124 21.31 0.54 1.02
N THR A 125 21.42 1.85 1.21
CA THR A 125 21.32 2.50 2.52
C THR A 125 19.92 2.32 3.10
N LEU A 126 18.88 2.61 2.32
CA LEU A 126 17.49 2.42 2.72
C LEU A 126 17.17 0.95 3.04
N SER A 127 17.62 0.01 2.21
CA SER A 127 17.45 -1.43 2.43
C SER A 127 18.10 -1.87 3.75
N LYS A 128 19.27 -1.31 4.07
CA LYS A 128 19.94 -1.56 5.35
C LYS A 128 19.14 -1.02 6.53
N GLU A 129 18.60 0.19 6.44
CA GLU A 129 17.76 0.80 7.50
C GLU A 129 16.48 -0.03 7.74
N ILE A 130 15.81 -0.46 6.67
CA ILE A 130 14.61 -1.32 6.76
C ILE A 130 14.96 -2.66 7.41
N LYS A 131 16.07 -3.28 6.99
CA LYS A 131 16.55 -4.54 7.58
C LYS A 131 16.80 -4.40 9.08
N GLU A 132 17.51 -3.35 9.50
CA GLU A 132 17.83 -3.10 10.90
C GLU A 132 16.56 -2.88 11.73
N TRP A 133 15.62 -2.09 11.21
CA TRP A 133 14.34 -1.86 11.85
C TRP A 133 13.50 -3.13 11.98
N LEU A 134 13.37 -3.91 10.90
CA LEU A 134 12.70 -5.21 10.95
C LEU A 134 13.31 -6.04 12.08
N VAL A 135 14.60 -6.36 11.95
CA VAL A 135 15.32 -7.29 12.80
C VAL A 135 15.30 -6.94 14.30
N ASN A 136 15.36 -5.66 14.65
CA ASN A 136 15.55 -5.22 16.03
C ASN A 136 14.26 -4.70 16.67
N ASP A 137 13.37 -4.08 15.90
CA ASP A 137 12.32 -3.21 16.46
C ASP A 137 10.90 -3.73 16.18
N VAL A 138 10.71 -4.61 15.19
CA VAL A 138 9.38 -5.05 14.76
C VAL A 138 9.11 -6.51 15.17
N ASP A 139 7.92 -6.77 15.75
CA ASP A 139 7.48 -8.14 16.03
C ASP A 139 7.24 -8.90 14.71
N THR A 140 7.96 -10.01 14.54
CA THR A 140 7.83 -10.96 13.41
C THR A 140 6.43 -11.47 13.12
N ARG A 141 5.50 -11.40 14.08
CA ARG A 141 4.10 -11.82 13.93
C ARG A 141 3.17 -10.68 13.50
N SER A 142 3.67 -9.45 13.47
CA SER A 142 2.89 -8.27 13.11
C SER A 142 2.71 -8.14 11.60
N GLN A 143 1.63 -7.47 11.18
CA GLN A 143 1.45 -7.08 9.78
C GLN A 143 2.52 -6.08 9.32
N LEU A 144 3.07 -5.30 10.26
CA LEU A 144 4.14 -4.34 10.01
C LEU A 144 5.43 -5.05 9.60
N TRP A 145 5.71 -6.22 10.18
CA TRP A 145 6.83 -7.08 9.76
C TRP A 145 6.62 -7.59 8.33
N THR A 146 5.44 -8.12 8.00
CA THR A 146 5.12 -8.59 6.65
C THR A 146 5.29 -7.48 5.62
N TRP A 147 4.70 -6.31 5.88
CA TRP A 147 4.85 -5.15 5.03
C TRP A 147 6.32 -4.69 4.89
N GLY A 148 7.06 -4.68 6.00
CA GLY A 148 8.46 -4.27 6.00
C GLY A 148 9.34 -5.25 5.21
N CYS A 149 9.03 -6.55 5.21
CA CYS A 149 9.73 -7.54 4.38
C CYS A 149 9.56 -7.23 2.89
N ASP A 150 8.34 -6.89 2.44
CA ASP A 150 8.10 -6.47 1.06
C ASP A 150 8.86 -5.18 0.73
N ALA A 151 8.86 -4.19 1.64
CA ALA A 151 9.61 -2.95 1.48
C ALA A 151 11.12 -3.19 1.40
N PHE A 152 11.63 -4.12 2.21
CA PHE A 152 13.02 -4.56 2.17
C PHE A 152 13.36 -5.15 0.80
N TRP A 153 12.54 -6.04 0.25
CA TRP A 153 12.84 -6.66 -1.04
C TRP A 153 12.79 -5.68 -2.20
N LEU A 154 11.84 -4.74 -2.21
CA LEU A 154 11.79 -3.65 -3.19
C LEU A 154 13.08 -2.84 -3.19
N THR A 155 13.54 -2.41 -2.02
CA THR A 155 14.75 -1.59 -1.87
C THR A 155 16.03 -2.37 -2.12
N PHE A 156 16.09 -3.63 -1.70
CA PHE A 156 17.24 -4.51 -1.92
C PHE A 156 17.44 -4.81 -3.41
N VAL A 157 16.36 -5.12 -4.13
CA VAL A 157 16.41 -5.36 -5.57
C VAL A 157 16.76 -4.08 -6.33
N ALA A 158 16.25 -2.92 -5.92
CA ALA A 158 16.66 -1.64 -6.51
C ALA A 158 18.17 -1.37 -6.34
N ALA A 159 18.74 -1.73 -5.19
CA ALA A 159 20.17 -1.62 -4.92
C ALA A 159 21.01 -2.65 -5.69
N TYR A 160 20.46 -3.86 -5.89
CA TYR A 160 21.14 -4.99 -6.53
C TYR A 160 20.27 -5.62 -7.62
N PRO A 161 20.06 -4.96 -8.77
CA PRO A 161 19.10 -5.41 -9.79
C PRO A 161 19.47 -6.70 -10.52
N LEU A 162 20.64 -7.28 -10.23
CA LEU A 162 21.04 -8.59 -10.76
C LEU A 162 20.59 -9.74 -9.85
N PHE A 163 20.15 -9.46 -8.61
CA PHE A 163 19.71 -10.48 -7.66
C PHE A 163 18.69 -11.46 -8.28
N PRO A 164 18.79 -12.78 -8.05
CA PRO A 164 19.76 -13.48 -7.19
C PRO A 164 21.09 -13.77 -7.88
N ARG A 165 21.24 -13.37 -9.15
CA ARG A 165 22.46 -13.50 -9.94
C ARG A 165 23.40 -12.32 -9.66
N GLY A 166 24.66 -12.44 -10.09
CA GLY A 166 25.65 -11.39 -9.86
C GLY A 166 26.11 -11.27 -8.40
N LYS A 167 26.52 -10.05 -8.01
CA LYS A 167 27.08 -9.76 -6.69
C LYS A 167 26.09 -8.94 -5.88
N TRP A 168 25.83 -9.38 -4.66
CA TRP A 168 24.96 -8.72 -3.70
C TRP A 168 25.43 -9.08 -2.27
N PRO A 169 25.18 -8.22 -1.28
CA PRO A 169 25.55 -8.49 0.10
C PRO A 169 24.59 -9.50 0.73
N MET A 170 25.10 -10.39 1.58
CA MET A 170 24.25 -11.32 2.34
C MET A 170 23.19 -10.55 3.14
N TRP A 171 21.91 -10.92 2.98
CA TRP A 171 20.82 -10.37 3.80
C TRP A 171 20.62 -11.21 5.07
N ASP A 172 19.86 -10.68 6.02
CA ASP A 172 19.56 -11.39 7.27
C ASP A 172 18.56 -12.53 7.00
N PRO A 173 18.88 -13.80 7.29
CA PRO A 173 18.02 -14.94 6.96
C PRO A 173 16.68 -14.94 7.71
N ARG A 174 16.50 -14.08 8.72
CA ARG A 174 15.19 -13.87 9.36
C ARG A 174 14.20 -13.15 8.46
N ILE A 175 14.67 -12.44 7.43
CA ILE A 175 13.82 -11.83 6.40
C ILE A 175 13.59 -12.89 5.32
N PRO A 176 12.38 -13.48 5.25
CA PRO A 176 12.10 -14.55 4.31
C PRO A 176 12.04 -14.00 2.89
N VAL A 177 12.43 -14.83 1.92
CA VAL A 177 12.27 -14.54 0.48
C VAL A 177 10.83 -14.83 0.06
N GLU A 178 9.90 -14.12 0.68
CA GLU A 178 8.45 -14.27 0.54
C GLU A 178 7.83 -12.90 0.27
N GLY A 179 6.74 -12.88 -0.50
CA GLY A 179 6.09 -11.65 -0.95
C GLY A 179 5.87 -11.66 -2.46
N THR A 180 4.78 -11.02 -2.90
CA THR A 180 4.38 -11.01 -4.33
C THR A 180 5.50 -10.46 -5.21
N PHE A 181 6.08 -9.32 -4.81
CA PHE A 181 7.14 -8.67 -5.58
C PHE A 181 8.37 -9.57 -5.75
N ILE A 182 8.92 -10.12 -4.66
CA ILE A 182 10.16 -10.90 -4.73
C ILE A 182 9.95 -12.23 -5.45
N GLN A 183 8.78 -12.85 -5.33
CA GLN A 183 8.46 -14.08 -6.05
C GLN A 183 8.33 -13.84 -7.56
N GLU A 184 7.67 -12.76 -7.98
CA GLU A 184 7.62 -12.36 -9.38
C GLU A 184 9.02 -12.02 -9.92
N TRP A 185 9.81 -11.30 -9.13
CA TRP A 185 11.18 -10.95 -9.48
C TRP A 185 12.04 -12.20 -9.74
N LEU A 186 12.00 -13.18 -8.82
CA LEU A 186 12.71 -14.44 -8.98
C LEU A 186 12.22 -15.24 -10.19
N GLY A 187 10.93 -15.21 -10.50
CA GLY A 187 10.36 -15.83 -11.70
C GLY A 187 10.93 -15.22 -12.99
N ARG A 188 11.05 -13.88 -13.03
CA ARG A 188 11.62 -13.14 -14.18
C ARG A 188 13.14 -13.22 -14.26
N SER A 189 13.83 -13.56 -13.18
CA SER A 189 15.31 -13.60 -13.14
C SER A 189 15.93 -14.57 -14.15
N ASN A 190 15.16 -15.54 -14.66
CA ASN A 190 15.59 -16.39 -15.77
C ASN A 190 15.67 -15.64 -17.11
N ASP A 191 14.79 -14.66 -17.33
CA ASP A 191 14.71 -13.83 -18.54
C ASP A 191 15.60 -12.59 -18.46
N ILE A 192 15.91 -12.10 -17.25
CA ILE A 192 16.83 -10.96 -17.04
C ILE A 192 18.25 -11.29 -17.53
N ASP A 193 18.67 -12.56 -17.62
CA ASP A 193 19.93 -12.91 -18.29
C ASP A 193 19.89 -12.74 -19.82
N ALA A 194 18.71 -12.87 -20.44
CA ALA A 194 18.52 -12.60 -21.86
C ALA A 194 18.41 -11.08 -22.11
N MET A 195 17.78 -10.35 -21.18
CA MET A 195 17.93 -8.91 -21.02
C MET A 195 19.22 -8.59 -20.29
N LYS A 196 20.35 -9.00 -20.86
CA LYS A 196 21.63 -8.38 -20.54
C LYS A 196 21.36 -6.88 -20.48
N LEU A 197 21.54 -6.25 -19.31
CA LEU A 197 21.32 -4.82 -19.08
C LEU A 197 22.28 -4.03 -19.99
N GLU A 198 22.04 -4.07 -21.29
CA GLU A 198 22.83 -3.52 -22.38
C GLU A 198 22.44 -2.04 -22.49
N GLY A 199 22.76 -1.30 -21.44
CA GLY A 199 22.67 0.15 -21.42
C GLY A 199 22.05 0.72 -20.15
N GLU A 200 22.53 1.91 -19.79
CA GLU A 200 22.01 2.73 -18.69
C GLU A 200 20.51 3.00 -18.83
N HIS A 201 19.99 3.09 -20.05
CA HIS A 201 18.56 3.32 -20.31
C HIS A 201 17.66 2.16 -19.84
N SER A 202 18.11 0.91 -19.93
CA SER A 202 17.35 -0.25 -19.45
C SER A 202 17.31 -0.30 -17.92
N LEU A 203 18.42 0.05 -17.27
CA LEU A 203 18.52 0.12 -15.81
C LEU A 203 17.63 1.23 -15.23
N VAL A 204 17.63 2.41 -15.85
CA VAL A 204 16.82 3.54 -15.39
C VAL A 204 15.32 3.22 -15.49
N ALA A 205 14.88 2.54 -16.56
CA ALA A 205 13.49 2.09 -16.69
C ALA A 205 13.10 1.13 -15.56
N LEU A 206 13.95 0.13 -15.31
CA LEU A 206 13.76 -0.84 -14.23
C LEU A 206 13.67 -0.17 -12.84
N LEU A 207 14.56 0.78 -12.56
CA LEU A 207 14.55 1.53 -11.29
C LEU A 207 13.31 2.43 -11.17
N ASN A 208 12.78 2.96 -12.27
CA ASN A 208 11.51 3.68 -12.27
C ASN A 208 10.34 2.78 -11.91
N ASP A 209 10.29 1.56 -12.45
CA ASP A 209 9.24 0.59 -12.14
C ASP A 209 9.30 0.18 -10.66
N ILE A 210 10.49 -0.14 -10.15
CA ILE A 210 10.68 -0.50 -8.74
C ILE A 210 10.32 0.68 -7.83
N ARG A 211 10.68 1.91 -8.21
CA ARG A 211 10.29 3.12 -7.48
C ARG A 211 8.77 3.29 -7.46
N ALA A 212 8.09 3.11 -8.59
CA ALA A 212 6.65 3.25 -8.66
C ALA A 212 5.96 2.24 -7.73
N GLU A 213 6.46 1.00 -7.70
CA GLU A 213 5.97 -0.04 -6.82
C GLU A 213 6.27 0.25 -5.35
N PHE A 214 7.47 0.72 -5.03
CA PHE A 214 7.82 1.17 -3.68
C PHE A 214 6.94 2.32 -3.19
N ASN A 215 6.62 3.28 -4.05
CA ASN A 215 5.69 4.36 -3.72
C ASN A 215 4.28 3.81 -3.42
N ARG A 216 3.75 2.89 -4.23
CA ARG A 216 2.46 2.24 -3.94
C ARG A 216 2.47 1.50 -2.61
N HIS A 217 3.56 0.80 -2.33
CA HIS A 217 3.73 0.03 -1.09
C HIS A 217 3.79 0.92 0.16
N THR A 218 4.40 2.10 0.04
CA THR A 218 4.58 3.04 1.17
C THR A 218 3.37 3.95 1.42
N VAL A 219 2.47 4.14 0.43
CA VAL A 219 1.22 4.92 0.58
C VAL A 219 0.33 4.39 1.71
N LEU A 220 0.43 3.10 2.05
CA LEU A 220 -0.28 2.48 3.18
C LEU A 220 0.03 3.15 4.53
N PHE A 221 1.24 3.70 4.70
CA PHE A 221 1.69 4.33 5.94
C PHE A 221 1.99 5.83 5.76
N HIS A 222 2.21 6.28 4.53
CA HIS A 222 2.46 7.67 4.21
C HIS A 222 1.70 8.09 2.92
N PRO A 223 0.44 8.54 3.03
CA PRO A 223 -0.43 8.78 1.87
C PRO A 223 -0.08 10.01 1.01
N LEU A 224 0.95 10.77 1.38
CA LEU A 224 1.47 11.87 0.56
C LEU A 224 2.53 11.32 -0.41
N PRO A 225 2.54 11.77 -1.69
CA PRO A 225 3.58 11.40 -2.65
C PRO A 225 4.96 11.67 -2.05
N LEU A 226 5.82 10.66 -2.05
CA LEU A 226 7.16 10.75 -1.45
C LEU A 226 8.04 11.83 -2.10
N LEU A 227 7.63 12.35 -3.26
CA LEU A 227 8.22 13.50 -3.92
C LEU A 227 7.10 14.43 -4.39
N ALA A 228 7.12 15.67 -3.91
CA ALA A 228 6.35 16.74 -4.52
C ALA A 228 6.83 16.90 -5.96
N VAL A 229 5.90 16.85 -6.92
CA VAL A 229 6.14 17.27 -8.29
C VAL A 229 6.26 18.79 -8.24
N ASP A 230 7.43 19.32 -8.62
CA ASP A 230 7.54 20.68 -9.17
C ASP A 230 7.32 20.60 -10.69
#